data_AF-A0A7X4F985-F1
#
_entry.id   AF-A0A7X4F985-F1
#
_cell.length_a   1.000
_cell.length_b   1.000
_cell.length_c   1.000
_cell.angle_alpha   90.00
_cell.angle_beta   90.00
_cell.angle_gamma   90.00
#
_symmetry.space_group_name_H-M   'P 1'
#
loop_
_entity.id
_entity.type
_entity.pdbx_description
1 polymer ?
#
loop_
_entity_poly.entity_id
_entity_poly.type
_entity_poly.pdbx_seq_one_letter_code
_entity_poly.pdbx_strand_id
1 'polypeptide(L)'
;MNFEMERNCFKHLKENLSSEAKEEYETGVKHLVERYNTAIYENRFTVGGVIEVFTLALMRSTGIEIEGCGSEAQGGDLRLPSGQMFSLKSSFTKGRSVILVNTRGDSRTDGETATLFVLSNVGIVYGDPAMAQADDLNRVADNLQIKRPALNRFAQDPSNLIPVEIPLKPPTDKVFG
;
A
#
# COMPACT_ATOMS: atom_id res chain seq x y z
N MET A 1 4.14 -11.99 16.75
CA MET A 1 2.79 -11.70 16.22
C MET A 1 2.52 -12.69 15.11
N ASN A 2 1.31 -13.25 15.03
CA ASN A 2 0.93 -14.14 13.92
C ASN A 2 0.11 -13.33 12.91
N PHE A 3 0.50 -13.32 11.64
CA PHE A 3 -0.14 -12.59 10.53
C PHE A 3 -0.96 -13.49 9.61
N GLU A 4 -1.30 -14.70 10.07
CA GLU A 4 -2.01 -15.70 9.29
C GLU A 4 -3.37 -15.20 8.76
N MET A 5 -4.10 -14.41 9.54
CA MET A 5 -5.39 -13.86 9.11
C MET A 5 -5.21 -12.87 7.95
N GLU A 6 -4.24 -11.99 8.03
CA GLU A 6 -3.92 -11.00 7.00
C GLU A 6 -3.40 -11.68 5.73
N ARG A 7 -2.56 -12.72 5.87
CA ARG A 7 -2.09 -13.54 4.75
C ARG A 7 -3.24 -14.28 4.06
N ASN A 8 -4.14 -14.89 4.83
CA ASN A 8 -5.32 -15.57 4.30
C ASN A 8 -6.27 -14.58 3.61
N CYS A 9 -6.46 -13.40 4.17
CA CYS A 9 -7.25 -12.33 3.57
C CYS A 9 -6.64 -11.86 2.24
N PHE A 10 -5.32 -11.63 2.19
CA PHE A 10 -4.63 -11.27 0.94
C PHE A 10 -4.71 -12.38 -0.11
N LYS A 11 -4.55 -13.64 0.31
CA LYS A 11 -4.72 -14.81 -0.56
C LYS A 11 -6.15 -14.88 -1.12
N HIS A 12 -7.17 -14.69 -0.28
CA HIS A 12 -8.57 -14.68 -0.69
C HIS A 12 -8.84 -13.57 -1.71
N LEU A 13 -8.36 -12.35 -1.44
CA LEU A 13 -8.44 -11.24 -2.40
C LEU A 13 -7.84 -11.64 -3.74
N LYS A 14 -6.63 -12.21 -3.74
CA LYS A 14 -5.95 -12.63 -4.97
C LYS A 14 -6.72 -13.69 -5.75
N GLU A 15 -7.26 -14.69 -5.06
CA GLU A 15 -7.92 -15.85 -5.69
C GLU A 15 -9.32 -15.52 -6.22
N ASN A 16 -9.99 -14.52 -5.64
CA ASN A 16 -11.38 -14.16 -5.97
C ASN A 16 -11.51 -12.83 -6.72
N LEU A 17 -10.40 -12.17 -7.05
CA LEU A 17 -10.41 -10.92 -7.81
C LEU A 17 -10.83 -11.18 -9.26
N SER A 18 -11.98 -10.62 -9.67
CA SER A 18 -12.43 -10.67 -11.06
C SER A 18 -11.58 -9.77 -11.96
N SER A 19 -11.52 -10.09 -13.25
CA SER A 19 -10.84 -9.24 -14.24
C SER A 19 -11.46 -7.85 -14.33
N GLU A 20 -12.79 -7.74 -14.22
CA GLU A 20 -13.51 -6.47 -14.25
C GLU A 20 -13.13 -5.56 -13.07
N ALA A 21 -13.20 -6.07 -11.84
CA ALA A 21 -12.82 -5.29 -10.65
C ALA A 21 -11.35 -4.89 -10.67
N LYS A 22 -10.49 -5.76 -11.22
CA LYS A 22 -9.07 -5.44 -11.45
C LYS A 22 -8.91 -4.28 -12.44
N GLU A 23 -9.56 -4.33 -13.59
CA GLU A 23 -9.47 -3.28 -14.63
C GLU A 23 -10.02 -1.94 -14.13
N GLU A 24 -11.11 -1.94 -13.37
CA GLU A 24 -11.66 -0.74 -12.73
C GLU A 24 -10.67 -0.14 -11.73
N TYR A 25 -10.03 -0.97 -10.91
CA TYR A 25 -9.01 -0.52 -9.97
C TYR A 25 -7.81 0.11 -10.70
N GLU A 26 -7.27 -0.58 -11.71
CA GLU A 26 -6.15 -0.07 -12.53
C GLU A 26 -6.48 1.27 -13.20
N THR A 27 -7.68 1.37 -13.79
CA THR A 27 -8.17 2.58 -14.44
C THR A 27 -8.35 3.73 -13.45
N GLY A 28 -8.93 3.46 -12.29
CA GLY A 28 -9.10 4.44 -11.21
C GLY A 28 -7.76 4.98 -10.72
N VAL A 29 -6.81 4.09 -10.43
CA VAL A 29 -5.46 4.47 -9.99
C VAL A 29 -4.76 5.28 -11.08
N LYS A 30 -4.90 4.90 -12.35
CA LYS A 30 -4.33 5.66 -13.47
C LYS A 30 -4.85 7.09 -13.54
N HIS A 31 -6.16 7.27 -13.52
CA HIS A 31 -6.74 8.62 -13.54
C HIS A 31 -6.30 9.45 -12.33
N LEU A 32 -6.22 8.84 -11.15
CA LEU A 32 -5.73 9.52 -9.94
C LEU A 32 -4.29 10.02 -10.10
N VAL A 33 -3.38 9.16 -10.58
CA VAL A 33 -1.95 9.48 -10.73
C VAL A 33 -1.70 10.48 -11.86
N GLU A 34 -2.48 10.43 -12.93
CA GLU A 34 -2.40 11.39 -14.05
C GLU A 34 -2.93 12.77 -13.65
N ARG A 35 -3.99 12.82 -12.81
CA ARG A 35 -4.65 14.07 -12.42
C ARG A 35 -3.89 14.82 -11.32
N TYR A 36 -3.27 14.10 -10.38
CA TYR A 36 -2.67 14.69 -9.19
C TYR A 36 -1.14 14.64 -9.21
N ASN A 37 -0.52 15.81 -9.12
CA ASN A 37 0.92 15.90 -8.95
C ASN A 37 1.31 15.66 -7.49
N THR A 38 1.70 14.43 -7.15
CA THR A 38 2.18 14.06 -5.80
C THR A 38 3.52 14.69 -5.41
N ALA A 39 4.14 15.52 -6.25
CA ALA A 39 5.22 16.40 -5.81
C ALA A 39 4.72 17.46 -4.81
N ILE A 40 3.48 17.92 -4.99
CA ILE A 40 2.76 18.82 -4.07
C ILE A 40 2.38 18.00 -2.83
N TYR A 41 2.67 18.54 -1.65
CA TYR A 41 2.55 17.82 -0.38
C TYR A 41 1.09 17.45 -0.09
N GLU A 42 0.17 18.39 -0.28
CA GLU A 42 -1.27 18.24 -0.06
C GLU A 42 -1.84 17.10 -0.93
N ASN A 43 -1.41 17.05 -2.20
CA ASN A 43 -1.83 15.99 -3.12
C ASN A 43 -1.38 14.60 -2.66
N ARG A 44 -0.31 14.46 -1.86
CA ARG A 44 0.13 13.15 -1.34
C ARG A 44 -0.91 12.57 -0.39
N PHE A 45 -1.51 13.40 0.47
CA PHE A 45 -2.55 12.95 1.40
C PHE A 45 -3.83 12.59 0.65
N THR A 46 -4.25 13.43 -0.30
CA THR A 46 -5.42 13.14 -1.13
C THR A 46 -5.25 11.84 -1.91
N VAL A 47 -4.11 11.66 -2.59
CA VAL A 47 -3.85 10.44 -3.35
C VAL A 47 -3.76 9.23 -2.43
N GLY A 48 -3.14 9.34 -1.25
CA GLY A 48 -3.13 8.27 -0.24
C GLY A 48 -4.53 7.84 0.16
N GLY A 49 -5.38 8.78 0.60
CA GLY A 49 -6.75 8.49 1.02
C GLY A 49 -7.63 7.93 -0.10
N VAL A 50 -7.47 8.39 -1.35
CA VAL A 50 -8.22 7.81 -2.48
C VAL A 50 -7.77 6.37 -2.77
N ILE A 51 -6.47 6.07 -2.66
CA ILE A 51 -5.98 4.69 -2.79
C ILE A 51 -6.54 3.78 -1.69
N GLU A 52 -6.71 4.30 -0.47
CA GLU A 52 -7.36 3.56 0.61
C GLU A 52 -8.80 3.20 0.23
N VAL A 53 -9.57 4.16 -0.29
CA VAL A 53 -10.96 3.94 -0.73
C VAL A 53 -11.03 2.93 -1.88
N PHE A 54 -10.17 3.06 -2.90
CA PHE A 54 -10.14 2.11 -4.01
C PHE A 54 -9.78 0.70 -3.55
N THR A 55 -8.80 0.57 -2.65
CA THR A 55 -8.36 -0.74 -2.15
C THR A 55 -9.42 -1.37 -1.26
N LEU A 56 -10.10 -0.57 -0.44
CA LEU A 56 -11.26 -0.99 0.34
C LEU A 56 -12.39 -1.53 -0.56
N ALA A 57 -12.73 -0.80 -1.62
CA ALA A 57 -13.75 -1.22 -2.59
C ALA A 57 -13.34 -2.53 -3.29
N LEU A 58 -12.07 -2.64 -3.71
CA LEU A 58 -11.51 -3.85 -4.31
C LEU A 58 -11.65 -5.05 -3.38
N MET A 59 -11.26 -4.92 -2.10
CA MET A 59 -11.38 -6.00 -1.12
C MET A 59 -12.83 -6.44 -0.91
N ARG A 60 -13.75 -5.47 -0.75
CA ARG A 60 -15.18 -5.76 -0.60
C ARG A 60 -15.80 -6.43 -1.82
N SER A 61 -15.32 -6.11 -3.03
CA SER A 61 -15.79 -6.77 -4.26
C SER A 61 -15.53 -8.28 -4.26
N THR A 62 -14.54 -8.75 -3.49
CA THR A 62 -14.23 -10.18 -3.32
C THR A 62 -14.94 -10.84 -2.13
N GLY A 63 -15.90 -10.14 -1.52
CA GLY A 63 -16.65 -10.62 -0.36
C GLY A 63 -15.91 -10.50 0.98
N ILE A 64 -14.78 -9.79 1.02
CA ILE A 64 -14.07 -9.52 2.28
C ILE A 64 -14.82 -8.43 3.04
N GLU A 65 -15.37 -8.79 4.20
CA GLU A 65 -15.86 -7.81 5.16
C GLU A 65 -14.67 -7.07 5.77
N ILE A 66 -14.59 -5.76 5.52
CA ILE A 66 -13.49 -4.92 5.98
C ILE A 66 -13.95 -3.47 6.05
N GLU A 67 -13.43 -2.72 7.03
CA GLU A 67 -13.76 -1.33 7.30
C GLU A 67 -12.58 -0.41 7.00
N GLY A 68 -12.86 0.76 6.42
CA GLY A 68 -11.88 1.85 6.32
C GLY A 68 -11.83 2.61 7.64
N CYS A 69 -10.64 2.74 8.21
CA CYS A 69 -10.47 3.33 9.54
C CYS A 69 -10.30 4.87 9.52
N GLY A 70 -10.03 5.44 8.34
CA GLY A 70 -9.86 6.87 8.15
C GLY A 70 -8.67 7.44 8.95
N SER A 71 -8.58 8.77 9.03
CA SER A 71 -7.46 9.48 9.64
C SER A 71 -7.42 9.44 11.18
N GLU A 72 -8.46 8.91 11.84
CA GLU A 72 -8.63 8.97 13.30
C GLU A 72 -8.17 7.71 14.03
N ALA A 73 -7.98 6.60 13.32
CA ALA A 73 -7.57 5.34 13.93
C ALA A 73 -6.04 5.21 13.99
N GLN A 74 -5.51 4.99 15.20
CA GLN A 74 -4.13 4.58 15.36
C GLN A 74 -3.95 3.11 14.91
N GLY A 75 -2.90 2.84 14.12
CA GLY A 75 -2.39 1.48 13.86
C GLY A 75 -2.54 0.96 12.43
N GLY A 76 -3.48 1.45 11.63
CA GLY A 76 -3.64 0.99 10.24
C GLY A 76 -4.84 1.63 9.54
N ASP A 77 -4.93 1.41 8.23
CA ASP A 77 -5.85 2.11 7.34
C ASP A 77 -7.14 1.29 7.10
N LEU A 78 -7.04 -0.05 7.15
CA LEU A 78 -8.16 -0.98 7.01
C LEU A 78 -8.24 -1.95 8.20
N ARG A 79 -9.45 -2.36 8.60
CA ARG A 79 -9.69 -3.26 9.74
C ARG A 79 -10.67 -4.38 9.41
N LEU A 80 -10.25 -5.62 9.69
CA LEU A 80 -11.09 -6.81 9.60
C LEU A 80 -12.03 -6.90 10.82
N PRO A 81 -13.18 -7.59 10.71
CA PRO A 81 -14.11 -7.81 11.83
C PRO A 81 -13.44 -8.45 13.06
N SER A 82 -12.41 -9.26 12.84
CA SER A 82 -11.61 -9.92 13.87
C SER A 82 -10.62 -8.98 14.59
N GLY A 83 -10.52 -7.72 14.15
CA GLY A 83 -9.69 -6.67 14.76
C GLY A 83 -8.31 -6.49 14.14
N GLN A 84 -7.82 -7.46 13.35
CA GLN A 84 -6.57 -7.31 12.60
C GLN A 84 -6.68 -6.17 11.59
N MET A 85 -5.55 -5.51 11.34
CA MET A 85 -5.49 -4.31 10.52
C MET A 85 -4.48 -4.46 9.38
N PHE A 86 -4.73 -3.72 8.30
CA PHE A 86 -3.76 -3.48 7.25
C PHE A 86 -3.39 -2.00 7.22
N SER A 87 -2.10 -1.72 7.09
CA SER A 87 -1.63 -0.45 6.55
C SER A 87 -1.65 -0.50 5.02
N LEU A 88 -1.89 0.65 4.40
CA LEU A 88 -1.81 0.87 2.97
C LEU A 88 -0.73 1.90 2.67
N LYS A 89 0.18 1.55 1.76
CA LYS A 89 1.25 2.46 1.33
C LYS A 89 1.36 2.43 -0.18
N SER A 90 1.30 3.59 -0.82
CA SER A 90 1.40 3.70 -2.27
C SER A 90 2.71 4.36 -2.70
N SER A 91 3.28 3.90 -3.81
CA SER A 91 4.46 4.50 -4.43
C SER A 91 4.41 4.45 -5.95
N PHE A 92 4.20 5.64 -6.52
CA PHE A 92 4.11 5.86 -7.97
C PHE A 92 5.43 6.31 -8.59
N THR A 93 6.55 6.13 -7.89
CA THR A 93 7.89 6.54 -8.37
C THR A 93 8.81 5.34 -8.50
N LYS A 94 9.75 5.39 -9.45
CA LYS A 94 10.78 4.36 -9.59
C LYS A 94 11.77 4.42 -8.41
N GLY A 95 12.00 3.27 -7.77
CA GLY A 95 13.22 3.02 -6.99
C GLY A 95 13.34 3.71 -5.62
N ARG A 96 12.30 4.36 -5.11
CA ARG A 96 12.34 5.00 -3.78
C ARG A 96 11.86 4.06 -2.68
N SER A 97 12.45 4.22 -1.49
CA SER A 97 11.93 3.63 -0.25
C SER A 97 10.50 4.13 0.03
N VAL A 98 9.74 3.32 0.74
CA VAL A 98 8.36 3.63 1.16
C VAL A 98 8.38 3.90 2.66
N ILE A 99 7.78 5.01 3.09
CA ILE A 99 7.66 5.34 4.51
C ILE A 99 6.62 4.41 5.14
N LEU A 100 7.02 3.67 6.16
CA LEU A 100 6.13 2.79 6.93
C LEU A 100 5.43 3.58 8.06
N VAL A 101 6.22 4.31 8.85
CA VAL A 101 5.76 5.07 10.02
C VAL A 101 6.48 6.41 10.08
N ASN A 102 5.74 7.46 10.43
CA ASN A 102 6.31 8.76 10.80
C ASN A 102 6.33 8.86 12.33
N THR A 103 7.50 8.71 12.92
CA THR A 103 7.73 8.53 14.37
C THR A 103 7.90 9.86 15.10
N ARG A 104 7.24 10.95 14.68
CA ARG A 104 7.41 12.31 15.26
C ARG A 104 7.53 12.29 16.80
N GLY A 105 8.77 12.30 17.31
CA GLY A 105 9.10 12.32 18.73
C GLY A 105 8.93 11.03 19.55
N ASP A 106 8.39 9.94 19.00
CA ASP A 106 8.19 8.69 19.76
C ASP A 106 8.88 7.49 19.10
N SER A 107 9.84 6.93 19.84
CA SER A 107 10.93 6.10 19.30
C SER A 107 10.60 4.61 19.19
N ARG A 108 9.35 4.19 19.41
CA ARG A 108 9.03 2.78 19.68
C ARG A 108 7.90 2.14 18.88
N THR A 109 7.28 2.82 17.93
CA THR A 109 6.36 2.15 17.00
C THR A 109 7.15 1.54 15.85
N ASP A 110 7.78 0.39 16.13
CA ASP A 110 8.15 -0.53 15.05
C ASP A 110 6.84 -0.95 14.37
N GLY A 111 6.77 -0.92 13.04
CA GLY A 111 5.52 -1.21 12.33
C GLY A 111 5.00 -2.59 12.72
N GLU A 112 3.89 -2.66 13.46
CA GLU A 112 3.32 -3.93 13.96
C GLU A 112 2.22 -4.47 13.03
N THR A 113 1.90 -3.75 11.95
CA THR A 113 0.74 -4.02 11.10
C THR A 113 1.17 -4.58 9.75
N ALA A 114 0.47 -5.60 9.26
CA ALA A 114 0.62 -6.04 7.87
C ALA A 114 0.34 -4.87 6.92
N THR A 115 1.04 -4.81 5.78
CA THR A 115 0.96 -3.69 4.84
C THR A 115 0.68 -4.19 3.43
N LEU A 116 -0.30 -3.57 2.76
CA LEU A 116 -0.46 -3.69 1.31
C LEU A 116 0.24 -2.50 0.64
N PHE A 117 1.23 -2.83 -0.18
CA PHE A 117 2.01 -1.86 -0.93
C PHE A 117 1.48 -1.76 -2.36
N VAL A 118 0.94 -0.59 -2.74
CA VAL A 118 0.49 -0.30 -4.10
C VAL A 118 1.65 0.33 -4.88
N LEU A 119 2.30 -0.47 -5.71
CA LEU A 119 3.62 -0.14 -6.27
C LEU A 119 3.59 -0.04 -7.80
N SER A 120 4.02 1.11 -8.31
CA SER A 120 4.20 1.32 -9.75
C SER A 120 5.09 0.26 -10.40
N ASN A 121 4.65 -0.22 -11.57
CA ASN A 121 5.23 -1.32 -12.36
C ASN A 121 5.44 -2.63 -11.60
N VAL A 122 4.70 -2.87 -10.52
CA VAL A 122 4.75 -4.14 -9.77
C VAL A 122 3.34 -4.66 -9.52
N GLY A 123 2.48 -3.86 -8.89
CA GLY A 123 1.13 -4.28 -8.50
C GLY A 123 0.88 -4.03 -7.01
N ILE A 124 0.01 -4.85 -6.41
CA ILE A 124 -0.24 -4.84 -4.97
C ILE A 124 0.61 -5.93 -4.33
N VAL A 125 1.52 -5.53 -3.45
CA VAL A 125 2.44 -6.42 -2.75
C VAL A 125 2.04 -6.51 -1.28
N TYR A 126 1.87 -7.72 -0.76
CA TYR A 126 1.73 -7.97 0.66
C TYR A 126 3.11 -7.95 1.34
N GLY A 127 3.19 -7.35 2.52
CA GLY A 127 4.32 -7.53 3.42
C GLY A 127 3.89 -7.42 4.87
N ASP A 128 4.54 -8.18 5.74
CA ASP A 128 4.39 -8.06 7.19
C ASP A 128 5.75 -7.91 7.87
N PRO A 129 5.80 -7.48 9.14
CA PRO A 129 7.04 -7.27 9.88
C PRO A 129 7.94 -8.51 9.96
N ALA A 130 7.39 -9.72 9.91
CA ALA A 130 8.18 -10.95 9.95
C ALA A 130 8.92 -11.25 8.64
N MET A 131 8.54 -10.58 7.54
CA MET A 131 9.19 -10.73 6.23
C MET A 131 10.42 -9.83 6.06
N ALA A 132 10.52 -8.75 6.84
CA ALA A 132 11.60 -7.77 6.74
C ALA A 132 12.85 -8.23 7.50
N GLN A 133 14.00 -8.05 6.87
CA GLN A 133 15.33 -8.17 7.48
C GLN A 133 15.78 -6.79 7.98
N ALA A 134 16.72 -6.77 8.93
CA ALA A 134 17.18 -5.52 9.55
C ALA A 134 17.75 -4.52 8.53
N ASP A 135 18.39 -5.01 7.46
CA ASP A 135 18.97 -4.21 6.39
C ASP A 135 17.94 -3.75 5.34
N ASP A 136 16.73 -4.28 5.34
CA ASP A 136 15.63 -3.80 4.50
C ASP A 136 15.06 -2.47 4.98
N LEU A 137 15.26 -2.16 6.26
CA LEU A 137 14.71 -0.99 6.91
C LEU A 137 15.78 0.09 7.01
N ASN A 138 15.35 1.35 6.90
CA ASN A 138 16.19 2.50 7.19
C ASN A 138 15.39 3.57 7.91
N ARG A 139 15.96 4.09 9.00
CA ARG A 139 15.45 5.27 9.68
C ARG A 139 16.09 6.51 9.08
N VAL A 140 15.27 7.45 8.60
CA VAL A 140 15.70 8.71 8.00
C VAL A 140 14.91 9.84 8.64
N ALA A 141 15.60 10.65 9.45
CA ALA A 141 14.95 11.59 10.38
C ALA A 141 13.87 10.86 11.20
N ASP A 142 12.66 11.41 11.26
CA ASP A 142 11.52 10.81 11.97
C ASP A 142 10.76 9.76 11.15
N ASN A 143 11.34 9.16 10.12
CA ASN A 143 10.65 8.17 9.30
C ASN A 143 11.34 6.81 9.37
N LEU A 144 10.57 5.78 9.70
CA LEU A 144 10.94 4.40 9.38
C LEU A 144 10.51 4.11 7.94
N GLN A 145 11.44 3.65 7.12
CA GLN A 145 11.20 3.35 5.71
C GLN A 145 11.61 1.91 5.39
N ILE A 146 10.92 1.30 4.44
CA ILE A 146 11.32 0.04 3.82
C ILE A 146 11.91 0.32 2.44
N LYS A 147 13.07 -0.28 2.16
CA LYS A 147 13.80 -0.09 0.91
C LYS A 147 13.09 -0.81 -0.23
N ARG A 148 13.15 -0.23 -1.44
CA ARG A 148 12.53 -0.82 -2.63
C ARG A 148 13.02 -2.25 -2.96
N PRO A 149 14.32 -2.59 -2.82
CA PRO A 149 14.78 -3.97 -3.02
C PRO A 149 14.07 -5.01 -2.16
N ALA A 150 13.72 -4.67 -0.91
CA ALA A 150 12.97 -5.56 -0.02
C ALA A 150 11.56 -5.84 -0.57
N LEU A 151 10.85 -4.79 -1.00
CA LEU A 151 9.53 -4.91 -1.62
C LEU A 151 9.57 -5.71 -2.93
N ASN A 152 10.60 -5.49 -3.74
CA ASN A 152 10.80 -6.29 -4.94
C ASN A 152 11.05 -7.77 -4.60
N ARG A 153 11.79 -8.07 -3.53
CA ARG A 153 12.00 -9.43 -3.04
C ARG A 153 10.71 -10.06 -2.52
N PHE A 154 9.86 -9.31 -1.80
CA PHE A 154 8.54 -9.79 -1.40
C PHE A 154 7.69 -10.17 -2.61
N ALA A 155 7.72 -9.34 -3.65
CA ALA A 155 7.00 -9.56 -4.90
C ALA A 155 7.54 -10.72 -5.75
N GLN A 156 8.75 -11.24 -5.47
CA GLN A 156 9.27 -12.44 -6.16
C GLN A 156 8.53 -13.70 -5.74
N ASP A 157 7.95 -13.73 -4.54
CA ASP A 157 7.03 -14.78 -4.14
C ASP A 157 5.62 -14.44 -4.66
N PRO A 158 5.08 -15.23 -5.61
CA PRO A 158 3.77 -14.94 -6.18
C PRO A 158 2.67 -14.89 -5.12
N SER A 159 2.79 -15.61 -4.00
CA SER A 159 1.78 -15.58 -2.94
C SER A 159 1.61 -14.19 -2.31
N ASN A 160 2.63 -13.33 -2.40
CA ASN A 160 2.62 -11.96 -1.88
C ASN A 160 2.33 -10.91 -2.96
N LEU A 161 1.97 -11.31 -4.18
CA LEU A 161 1.74 -10.38 -5.30
C LEU A 161 0.38 -10.61 -5.96
N ILE A 162 -0.39 -9.52 -6.06
CA ILE A 162 -1.50 -9.40 -7.00
C ILE A 162 -1.01 -8.53 -8.17
N PRO A 163 -0.83 -9.11 -9.36
CA PRO A 163 -0.33 -8.37 -10.51
C PRO A 163 -1.43 -7.43 -11.01
N VAL A 164 -1.22 -6.13 -10.82
CA VAL A 164 -2.06 -5.06 -11.37
C VAL A 164 -1.20 -3.96 -11.97
N GLU A 165 -1.69 -3.33 -13.03
CA GLU A 165 -1.03 -2.23 -13.72
C GLU A 165 -1.13 -0.93 -12.92
N ILE A 166 -0.11 -0.65 -12.12
CA ILE A 166 0.03 0.62 -11.40
C ILE A 166 0.96 1.55 -12.19
N PRO A 167 0.47 2.71 -12.66
CA PRO A 167 1.28 3.61 -13.46
C PRO A 167 2.33 4.33 -12.64
N LEU A 168 3.35 4.80 -13.35
CA LEU A 168 4.29 5.78 -12.82
C LEU A 168 3.68 7.17 -12.84
N LYS A 169 4.04 7.98 -11.84
CA LYS A 169 3.80 9.42 -11.88
C LYS A 169 4.43 10.01 -13.14
N PRO A 170 3.70 10.86 -13.89
CA PRO A 170 4.29 11.64 -14.97
C PRO A 170 5.43 12.53 -14.45
N PRO A 171 6.46 12.81 -15.28
CA PRO A 171 7.44 13.85 -15.01
C PRO A 171 6.73 15.17 -14.71
N THR A 172 7.22 15.89 -13.70
CA THR A 172 6.57 17.11 -13.18
C THR A 172 6.50 18.24 -14.23
N ASP A 173 7.34 18.19 -15.26
CA ASP A 173 7.48 19.22 -16.30
C ASP A 173 6.38 19.16 -17.39
N LYS A 174 5.45 18.18 -17.32
CA LYS A 174 4.43 17.96 -18.36
C LYS A 174 2.99 18.30 -17.97
N VAL A 175 2.75 18.88 -16.79
CA VAL A 175 1.38 19.08 -16.28
C VAL A 175 0.76 20.43 -16.69
N PHE A 176 1.51 21.30 -17.37
CA PHE A 176 1.00 22.55 -17.94
C PHE A 176 1.47 22.70 -19.39
N GLY A 177 0.73 22.08 -20.31
CA GLY A 177 0.83 22.27 -21.75
C GLY A 177 -0.57 22.32 -22.34
#